data_AF-A0A1J5PMS6-F1
#
_entry.id   AF-A0A1J5PMS6-F1
#
_cell.length_a   1.000
_cell.length_b   1.000
_cell.length_c   1.000
_cell.angle_alpha   90.00
_cell.angle_beta   90.00
_cell.angle_gamma   90.00
#
_symmetry.space_group_name_H-M   'P 1'
#
loop_
_entity.id
_entity.type
_entity.pdbx_description
1 polymer ?
#
loop_
_entity_poly.entity_id
_entity_poly.type
_entity_poly.pdbx_seq_one_letter_code
_entity_poly.pdbx_strand_id
1 'polypeptide(L)'
;MQADLERSGQFRAVNTPAGTLDELSLPDLTIFRQAGSDALVSGSVTALADGRFDVRFRLWDVVKGQDLGGQSFAVTSVDLRLAAHRVADYVYEKLTGDKGAFSTRIAYVTKTGQRYQLWVADADGENAQSALASPQPIISPAWSPDGNQLAYVSFESLKPVIYVHDVSSGKRRLIANFKGSNSAPAWSPDGKSLAVTLSRAGGSQLFLLNVSGGEPQRLIQSSSIDTEPVFAPDHKSIYFVSDRGG
;
A
#
# COMPACT_ATOMS: atom_id res chain seq x y z
N MET A 1 -15.57 -2.98 4.95
CA MET A 1 -15.46 -3.60 6.29
C MET A 1 -15.67 -5.11 6.29
N GLN A 2 -16.90 -5.66 6.20
CA GLN A 2 -17.09 -7.13 6.27
C GLN A 2 -16.22 -7.87 5.24
N ALA A 3 -16.29 -7.45 3.98
CA ALA A 3 -15.50 -8.03 2.90
C ALA A 3 -13.98 -7.93 3.15
N ASP A 4 -13.50 -6.91 3.89
CA ASP A 4 -12.09 -6.78 4.24
C ASP A 4 -11.67 -7.83 5.26
N LEU A 5 -12.44 -7.93 6.35
CA LEU A 5 -12.20 -8.88 7.42
C LEU A 5 -12.28 -10.33 6.90
N GLU A 6 -13.26 -10.64 6.05
CA GLU A 6 -13.38 -11.97 5.44
C GLU A 6 -12.22 -12.27 4.48
N ARG A 7 -11.77 -11.30 3.68
CA ARG A 7 -10.63 -11.46 2.76
C ARG A 7 -9.31 -11.72 3.48
N SER A 8 -9.19 -11.33 4.75
CA SER A 8 -8.03 -11.67 5.57
C SER A 8 -7.92 -13.16 5.89
N GLY A 9 -9.02 -13.91 5.74
CA GLY A 9 -9.11 -15.33 6.11
C GLY A 9 -9.21 -15.60 7.62
N GLN A 10 -9.16 -14.56 8.45
CA GLN A 10 -9.23 -14.67 9.92
C GLN A 10 -10.66 -14.53 10.49
N PHE A 11 -11.58 -13.97 9.70
CA PHE A 11 -12.92 -13.64 10.14
C PHE A 11 -13.98 -14.23 9.21
N ARG A 12 -15.17 -14.47 9.76
CA ARG A 12 -16.38 -14.83 9.02
C ARG A 12 -17.55 -14.05 9.60
N ALA A 13 -18.39 -13.46 8.76
CA ALA A 13 -19.60 -12.84 9.24
C ALA A 13 -20.56 -13.86 9.87
N VAL A 14 -21.26 -13.42 10.90
CA VAL A 14 -22.31 -14.18 11.58
C VAL A 14 -23.62 -13.43 11.37
N ASN A 15 -24.61 -14.09 10.77
CA ASN A 15 -25.94 -13.53 10.64
C ASN A 15 -26.57 -13.45 12.02
N THR A 16 -26.93 -12.24 12.45
CA THR A 16 -27.53 -12.02 13.76
C THR A 16 -28.93 -11.44 13.56
N PRO A 17 -29.94 -11.88 14.34
CA PRO A 17 -31.31 -11.40 14.22
C PRO A 17 -31.53 -10.00 14.82
N ALA A 18 -30.47 -9.30 15.20
CA ALA A 18 -30.57 -8.00 15.83
C ALA A 18 -30.93 -6.91 14.81
N GLY A 19 -31.75 -5.94 15.25
CA GLY A 19 -32.04 -4.74 14.46
C GLY A 19 -30.80 -3.86 14.27
N THR A 20 -30.96 -2.75 13.55
CA THR A 20 -29.88 -1.78 13.33
C THR A 20 -29.35 -1.23 14.66
N LEU A 21 -28.04 -1.38 14.90
CA LEU A 21 -27.33 -0.84 16.06
C LEU A 21 -26.38 0.27 15.63
N ASP A 22 -26.48 1.42 16.30
CA ASP A 22 -25.55 2.54 16.13
C ASP A 22 -24.36 2.43 17.12
N GLU A 23 -23.50 3.45 17.13
CA GLU A 23 -22.32 3.49 17.99
C GLU A 23 -22.62 3.75 19.47
N LEU A 24 -23.82 4.28 19.78
CA LEU A 24 -24.26 4.62 21.14
C LEU A 24 -25.09 3.50 21.78
N SER A 25 -25.53 2.55 20.96
CA SER A 25 -26.29 1.38 21.38
C SER A 25 -25.52 0.56 22.43
N LEU A 26 -26.24 0.08 23.43
CA LEU A 26 -25.74 -0.87 24.44
C LEU A 26 -26.39 -2.24 24.18
N PRO A 27 -25.83 -3.05 23.26
CA PRO A 27 -26.46 -4.30 22.84
C PRO A 27 -26.44 -5.35 23.96
N ASP A 28 -27.48 -6.19 24.02
CA ASP A 28 -27.43 -7.43 24.80
C ASP A 28 -26.51 -8.44 24.08
N LEU A 29 -25.26 -8.48 24.51
CA LEU A 29 -24.22 -9.35 23.94
C LEU A 29 -24.55 -10.84 24.09
N THR A 30 -25.49 -11.22 24.96
CA THR A 30 -25.92 -12.62 25.13
C THR A 30 -26.52 -13.17 23.85
N ILE A 31 -27.32 -12.37 23.13
CA ILE A 31 -27.96 -12.77 21.87
C ILE A 31 -26.91 -13.03 20.78
N PHE A 32 -25.90 -12.17 20.70
CA PHE A 32 -24.79 -12.31 19.74
C PHE A 32 -23.92 -13.52 20.05
N ARG A 33 -23.68 -13.79 21.34
CA ARG A 33 -22.96 -14.98 21.81
C ARG A 33 -23.70 -16.26 21.45
N GLN A 34 -25.03 -16.29 21.65
CA GLN A 34 -25.87 -17.43 21.29
C GLN A 34 -25.91 -17.67 19.77
N ALA A 35 -25.79 -16.61 18.97
CA ALA A 35 -25.64 -16.70 17.51
C ALA A 35 -24.23 -17.16 17.07
N GLY A 36 -23.28 -17.31 18.00
CA GLY A 36 -21.90 -17.75 17.71
C GLY A 36 -20.97 -16.62 17.26
N SER A 37 -21.27 -15.37 17.60
CA SER A 37 -20.38 -14.23 17.36
C SER A 37 -19.40 -14.05 18.52
N ASP A 38 -18.11 -13.90 18.22
CA ASP A 38 -17.08 -13.57 19.21
C ASP A 38 -16.89 -12.06 19.39
N ALA A 39 -17.23 -11.29 18.37
CA ALA A 39 -17.15 -9.83 18.35
C ALA A 39 -18.35 -9.23 17.63
N LEU A 40 -18.66 -7.97 17.97
CA LEU A 40 -19.72 -7.18 17.33
C LEU A 40 -19.19 -5.79 17.00
N VAL A 41 -19.40 -5.35 15.76
CA VAL A 41 -19.19 -3.96 15.35
C VAL A 41 -20.55 -3.32 15.12
N SER A 42 -20.82 -2.21 15.81
CA SER A 42 -22.00 -1.36 15.59
C SER A 42 -21.55 0.04 15.17
N GLY A 43 -22.42 0.81 14.51
CA GLY A 43 -22.01 2.12 14.01
C GLY A 43 -23.06 2.84 13.19
N SER A 44 -22.74 4.09 12.86
CA SER A 44 -23.59 4.98 12.08
C SER A 44 -22.81 5.72 11.00
N VAL A 45 -23.53 6.10 9.95
CA VAL A 45 -23.03 6.97 8.89
C VAL A 45 -24.05 8.07 8.69
N THR A 46 -23.68 9.31 9.03
CA THR A 46 -24.60 10.45 8.99
C THR A 46 -24.06 11.54 8.07
N ALA A 47 -24.89 12.04 7.16
CA ALA A 47 -24.52 13.19 6.33
C ALA A 47 -24.45 14.47 7.18
N LEU A 48 -23.40 15.26 6.97
CA LEU A 48 -23.17 16.55 7.61
C LEU A 48 -23.62 17.70 6.69
N ALA A 49 -23.90 18.86 7.28
CA ALA A 49 -24.39 20.03 6.56
C ALA A 49 -23.40 20.58 5.52
N ASP A 50 -22.10 20.29 5.67
CA ASP A 50 -21.03 20.70 4.77
C ASP A 50 -20.77 19.70 3.63
N GLY A 51 -21.61 18.68 3.47
CA GLY A 51 -21.50 17.66 2.44
C GLY A 51 -20.54 16.50 2.78
N ARG A 52 -19.92 16.51 3.97
CA ARG A 52 -19.17 15.37 4.49
C ARG A 52 -20.10 14.34 5.13
N PHE A 53 -19.54 13.20 5.51
CA PHE A 53 -20.19 12.14 6.28
C PHE A 53 -19.42 11.93 7.58
N ASP A 54 -20.14 11.84 8.69
CA ASP A 54 -19.62 11.37 9.98
C ASP A 54 -19.84 9.86 10.07
N VAL A 55 -18.74 9.11 10.01
CA VAL A 55 -18.70 7.64 10.12
C VAL A 55 -18.24 7.30 11.53
N ARG A 56 -19.10 6.68 12.33
CA ARG A 56 -18.82 6.29 13.71
C ARG A 56 -19.02 4.81 13.91
N PHE A 57 -18.21 4.21 14.75
CA PHE A 57 -18.38 2.80 15.11
C PHE A 57 -17.93 2.53 16.54
N ARG A 58 -18.34 1.37 17.03
CA ARG A 58 -17.92 0.79 18.31
C ARG A 58 -17.72 -0.72 18.14
N LEU A 59 -16.68 -1.25 18.78
CA LEU A 59 -16.33 -2.66 18.77
C LEU A 59 -16.56 -3.27 20.15
N TRP A 60 -17.20 -4.43 20.19
CA TRP A 60 -17.49 -5.18 21.40
C TRP A 60 -16.84 -6.57 21.35
N ASP A 61 -16.21 -6.97 22.45
CA ASP A 61 -15.86 -8.35 22.75
C ASP A 61 -17.12 -9.04 23.32
N VAL A 62 -17.77 -9.87 22.50
CA VAL A 62 -19.03 -10.53 22.86
C VAL A 62 -18.80 -11.62 23.92
N VAL A 63 -17.61 -12.24 23.90
CA VAL A 63 -17.25 -13.32 24.83
C VAL A 63 -17.04 -12.76 26.24
N LYS A 64 -16.23 -11.71 26.37
CA LYS A 64 -15.93 -11.06 27.66
C LYS A 64 -16.98 -10.05 28.09
N GLY A 65 -17.87 -9.65 27.18
CA GLY A 65 -18.86 -8.61 27.45
C GLY A 65 -18.24 -7.22 27.59
N GLN A 66 -17.17 -6.95 26.84
CA GLN A 66 -16.36 -5.75 27.00
C GLN A 66 -16.49 -4.81 25.80
N ASP A 67 -16.58 -3.50 26.07
CA ASP A 67 -16.38 -2.46 25.06
C ASP A 67 -14.88 -2.32 24.74
N LEU A 68 -14.51 -2.59 23.49
CA LEU A 68 -13.15 -2.44 22.96
C LEU A 68 -12.92 -1.05 22.34
N GLY A 69 -13.87 -0.14 22.50
CA GLY A 69 -13.82 1.25 22.04
C GLY A 69 -14.30 1.43 20.61
N GLY A 70 -14.10 2.64 20.10
CA GLY A 70 -14.59 3.05 18.79
C GLY A 70 -13.92 4.33 18.32
N GLN A 71 -14.14 4.69 17.07
CA GLN A 71 -13.64 5.95 16.49
C GLN A 71 -14.72 6.60 15.61
N SER A 72 -14.48 7.87 15.28
CA SER A 72 -15.30 8.67 14.38
C SER A 72 -14.44 9.35 13.31
N PHE A 73 -14.93 9.41 12.08
CA PHE A 73 -14.27 10.08 10.97
C PHE A 73 -15.25 10.99 10.24
N ALA A 74 -14.88 12.26 10.07
CA ALA A 74 -15.56 13.17 9.15
C ALA A 74 -14.88 13.12 7.78
N VAL A 75 -15.52 12.48 6.81
CA VAL A 75 -14.94 12.15 5.50
C VAL A 75 -15.78 12.69 4.35
N THR A 76 -15.16 12.93 3.20
CA THR A 76 -15.94 13.25 1.98
C THR A 76 -16.65 12.01 1.45
N SER A 77 -17.58 12.18 0.51
CA SER A 77 -18.24 11.06 -0.16
C SER A 77 -17.25 10.11 -0.86
N VAL A 78 -16.17 10.65 -1.43
CA VAL A 78 -15.12 9.89 -2.13
C VAL A 78 -14.32 9.02 -1.15
N ASP A 79 -14.17 9.48 0.09
CA ASP A 79 -13.36 8.83 1.12
C ASP A 79 -14.15 7.81 1.97
N LEU A 80 -15.44 7.61 1.71
CA LEU A 80 -16.28 6.66 2.47
C LEU A 80 -15.73 5.23 2.45
N ARG A 81 -15.19 4.79 1.31
CA ARG A 81 -14.54 3.48 1.19
C ARG A 81 -13.29 3.39 2.05
N LEU A 82 -12.44 4.41 2.00
CA LEU A 82 -11.23 4.50 2.83
C LEU A 82 -11.59 4.50 4.32
N ALA A 83 -12.66 5.19 4.73
CA ALA A 83 -13.16 5.15 6.09
C ALA A 83 -13.56 3.71 6.49
N ALA A 84 -14.30 2.99 5.64
CA ALA A 84 -14.69 1.61 5.90
C ALA A 84 -13.49 0.65 6.03
N HIS A 85 -12.43 0.85 5.24
CA HIS A 85 -11.19 0.08 5.36
C HIS A 85 -10.45 0.39 6.67
N ARG A 86 -10.41 1.66 7.10
CA ARG A 86 -9.81 2.05 8.40
C ARG A 86 -10.57 1.46 9.59
N VAL A 87 -11.89 1.37 9.51
CA VAL A 87 -12.68 0.66 10.52
C VAL A 87 -12.27 -0.81 10.56
N ALA A 88 -12.12 -1.47 9.41
CA ALA A 88 -11.66 -2.86 9.36
C ALA A 88 -10.24 -3.02 9.92
N ASP A 89 -9.33 -2.09 9.64
CA ASP A 89 -7.96 -2.13 10.18
C ASP A 89 -7.96 -2.03 11.71
N TYR A 90 -8.76 -1.12 12.27
CA TYR A 90 -8.93 -1.00 13.71
C TYR A 90 -9.49 -2.28 14.34
N VAL A 91 -10.54 -2.84 13.74
CA VAL A 91 -11.18 -4.07 14.24
C VAL A 91 -10.21 -5.24 14.19
N TYR A 92 -9.48 -5.39 13.09
CA TYR A 92 -8.46 -6.42 12.94
C TYR A 92 -7.39 -6.29 14.00
N GLU A 93 -6.77 -5.12 14.15
CA GLU A 93 -5.70 -4.89 15.13
C GLU A 93 -6.16 -5.11 16.57
N LYS A 94 -7.39 -4.71 16.92
CA LYS A 94 -7.94 -4.92 18.26
C LYS A 94 -8.19 -6.38 18.58
N LEU A 95 -8.52 -7.21 17.59
CA LEU A 95 -8.87 -8.61 17.81
C LEU A 95 -7.69 -9.57 17.60
N THR A 96 -6.72 -9.23 16.74
CA THR A 96 -5.57 -10.09 16.41
C THR A 96 -4.27 -9.63 17.07
N GLY A 97 -4.14 -8.33 17.37
CA GLY A 97 -2.88 -7.70 17.79
C GLY A 97 -1.96 -7.30 16.64
N ASP A 98 -2.29 -7.65 15.40
CA ASP A 98 -1.53 -7.33 14.20
C ASP A 98 -2.16 -6.14 13.45
N LYS A 99 -1.35 -5.28 12.82
CA LYS A 99 -1.89 -4.16 12.04
C LYS A 99 -2.65 -4.65 10.81
N GLY A 100 -3.85 -4.11 10.60
CA GLY A 100 -4.58 -4.29 9.35
C GLY A 100 -3.90 -3.63 8.15
N ALA A 101 -4.14 -4.16 6.96
CA ALA A 101 -3.61 -3.65 5.70
C ALA A 101 -4.71 -3.28 4.68
N PHE A 102 -5.96 -3.15 5.12
CA PHE A 102 -7.10 -2.95 4.22
C PHE A 102 -7.14 -1.53 3.65
N SER A 103 -6.69 -0.52 4.41
CA SER A 103 -6.59 0.86 3.92
C SER A 103 -5.32 1.15 3.09
N THR A 104 -4.57 0.10 2.73
CA THR A 104 -3.39 0.24 1.87
C THR A 104 -3.76 0.24 0.38
N ARG A 105 -2.76 0.43 -0.48
CA ARG A 105 -2.90 0.46 -1.93
C ARG A 105 -1.91 -0.48 -2.59
N ILE A 106 -2.27 -0.95 -3.78
CA ILE A 106 -1.39 -1.72 -4.66
C ILE A 106 -1.01 -0.90 -5.88
N ALA A 107 0.18 -1.18 -6.43
CA ALA A 107 0.58 -0.69 -7.74
C ALA A 107 0.88 -1.89 -8.65
N TYR A 108 0.36 -1.87 -9.87
CA TYR A 108 0.55 -2.95 -10.83
C TYR A 108 0.56 -2.43 -12.26
N VAL A 109 1.15 -3.21 -13.16
CA VAL A 109 1.20 -2.88 -14.58
C VAL A 109 0.35 -3.86 -15.37
N THR A 110 -0.56 -3.35 -16.21
CA THR A 110 -1.29 -4.17 -17.19
C THR A 110 -0.76 -3.90 -18.60
N LYS A 111 -0.92 -4.89 -19.48
CA LYS A 111 -0.69 -4.74 -20.93
C LYS A 111 -1.97 -5.09 -21.67
N THR A 112 -2.49 -4.13 -22.44
CA THR A 112 -3.66 -4.33 -23.31
C THR A 112 -3.28 -3.97 -24.73
N GLY A 113 -3.22 -4.98 -25.61
CA GLY A 113 -2.65 -4.81 -26.95
C GLY A 113 -1.19 -4.33 -26.88
N GLN A 114 -0.92 -3.17 -27.45
CA GLN A 114 0.42 -2.53 -27.46
C GLN A 114 0.58 -1.44 -26.39
N ARG A 115 -0.35 -1.31 -25.45
CA ARG A 115 -0.30 -0.30 -24.39
C ARG A 115 0.00 -0.94 -23.04
N TYR A 116 0.92 -0.32 -22.31
CA TYR A 116 1.24 -0.62 -20.92
C TYR A 116 0.64 0.45 -20.03
N GLN A 117 0.01 0.06 -18.93
CA GLN A 117 -0.58 0.99 -17.97
C GLN A 117 -0.13 0.65 -16.56
N LEU A 118 0.42 1.64 -15.87
CA LEU A 118 0.71 1.59 -14.45
C LEU A 118 -0.51 2.10 -13.69
N TRP A 119 -1.05 1.23 -12.84
CA TRP A 119 -2.22 1.47 -12.02
C TRP A 119 -1.83 1.64 -10.56
N VAL A 120 -2.60 2.45 -9.86
CA VAL A 120 -2.67 2.50 -8.39
C VAL A 120 -4.12 2.22 -8.01
N ALA A 121 -4.35 1.24 -7.14
CA ALA A 121 -5.68 0.86 -6.68
C ALA A 121 -5.69 0.63 -5.17
N ASP A 122 -6.87 0.60 -4.56
CA ASP A 122 -7.04 0.12 -3.19
C ASP A 122 -6.58 -1.33 -3.08
N ALA A 123 -6.24 -1.79 -1.87
CA ALA A 123 -5.73 -3.15 -1.65
C ALA A 123 -6.68 -4.26 -2.13
N ASP A 124 -7.98 -3.98 -2.24
CA ASP A 124 -8.98 -4.88 -2.77
C ASP A 124 -9.18 -4.80 -4.30
N GLY A 125 -8.43 -3.93 -4.99
CA GLY A 125 -8.46 -3.72 -6.44
C GLY A 125 -9.44 -2.64 -6.91
N GLU A 126 -10.23 -2.06 -6.00
CA GLU A 126 -11.16 -0.99 -6.33
C GLU A 126 -10.45 0.36 -6.50
N ASN A 127 -11.19 1.37 -6.98
CA ASN A 127 -10.69 2.73 -7.19
C ASN A 127 -9.38 2.80 -8.02
N ALA A 128 -9.21 1.88 -8.97
CA ALA A 128 -8.02 1.85 -9.80
C ALA A 128 -7.88 3.12 -10.66
N GLN A 129 -6.74 3.80 -10.51
CA GLN A 129 -6.38 5.01 -11.24
C GLN A 129 -5.13 4.79 -12.07
N SER A 130 -5.15 5.24 -13.32
CA SER A 130 -4.00 5.14 -14.22
C SER A 130 -2.97 6.22 -13.87
N ALA A 131 -1.87 5.83 -13.26
CA ALA A 131 -0.75 6.72 -12.96
C ALA A 131 0.12 7.02 -14.19
N LEU A 132 0.23 6.06 -15.13
CA LEU A 132 0.95 6.26 -16.39
C LEU A 132 0.40 5.32 -17.47
N ALA A 133 0.22 5.83 -18.68
CA ALA A 133 -0.04 5.04 -19.88
C ALA A 133 1.09 5.25 -20.89
N SER A 134 1.61 4.16 -21.45
CA SER A 134 2.78 4.18 -22.33
C SER A 134 2.64 3.17 -23.47
N PRO A 135 3.09 3.48 -24.70
CA PRO A 135 3.25 2.49 -25.76
C PRO A 135 4.48 1.58 -25.55
N GLN A 136 5.31 1.89 -24.55
CA GLN A 136 6.52 1.16 -24.18
C GLN A 136 6.41 0.56 -22.77
N PRO A 137 7.17 -0.51 -22.45
CA PRO A 137 7.10 -1.16 -21.14
C PRO A 137 7.27 -0.21 -19.95
N ILE A 138 6.58 -0.53 -18.87
CA ILE A 138 6.75 0.02 -17.52
C ILE A 138 7.00 -1.17 -16.61
N ILE A 139 8.06 -1.15 -15.81
CA ILE A 139 8.42 -2.27 -14.94
C ILE A 139 8.87 -1.81 -13.56
N SER A 140 8.87 -2.75 -12.61
CA SER A 140 9.43 -2.60 -11.27
C SER A 140 8.90 -1.38 -10.49
N PRO A 141 7.57 -1.22 -10.33
CA PRO A 141 7.04 -0.20 -9.45
C PRO A 141 7.43 -0.46 -7.98
N ALA A 142 7.83 0.58 -7.26
CA ALA A 142 8.22 0.52 -5.86
C ALA A 142 7.69 1.73 -5.08
N TRP A 143 6.93 1.48 -4.01
CA TRP A 143 6.37 2.51 -3.14
C TRP A 143 7.43 3.15 -2.24
N SER A 144 7.35 4.46 -2.05
CA SER A 144 8.05 5.13 -0.95
C SER A 144 7.49 4.67 0.40
N PRO A 145 8.28 4.71 1.49
CA PRO A 145 7.83 4.24 2.81
C PRO A 145 6.61 4.98 3.35
N ASP A 146 6.43 6.24 2.97
CA ASP A 146 5.27 7.06 3.33
C ASP A 146 4.05 6.82 2.43
N GLY A 147 4.19 6.01 1.38
CA GLY A 147 3.14 5.69 0.43
C GLY A 147 2.71 6.84 -0.50
N ASN A 148 3.44 7.96 -0.54
CA ASN A 148 3.06 9.12 -1.36
C ASN A 148 3.64 9.08 -2.78
N GLN A 149 4.71 8.32 -2.99
CA GLN A 149 5.46 8.30 -4.23
C GLN A 149 5.66 6.88 -4.74
N LEU A 150 5.76 6.75 -6.06
CA LEU A 150 6.07 5.50 -6.74
C LEU A 150 7.29 5.68 -7.64
N ALA A 151 8.35 4.91 -7.39
CA ALA A 151 9.46 4.76 -8.30
C ALA A 151 9.16 3.66 -9.32
N TYR A 152 9.57 3.80 -10.57
CA TYR A 152 9.44 2.76 -11.60
C TYR A 152 10.42 2.99 -12.75
N VAL A 153 10.60 1.96 -13.57
CA VAL A 153 11.36 2.05 -14.83
C VAL A 153 10.38 2.26 -15.98
N SER A 154 10.60 3.29 -16.78
CA SER A 154 9.87 3.55 -18.02
C SER A 154 10.78 3.45 -19.24
N PHE A 155 10.25 2.85 -20.30
CA PHE A 155 10.89 2.74 -21.61
C PHE A 155 10.32 3.73 -22.64
N GLU A 156 9.54 4.74 -22.23
CA GLU A 156 8.95 5.76 -23.12
C GLU A 156 9.99 6.44 -24.03
N SER A 157 11.23 6.55 -23.56
CA SER A 157 12.37 7.13 -24.31
C SER A 157 13.19 6.10 -25.11
N LEU A 158 12.65 4.89 -25.31
CA LEU A 158 13.29 3.73 -25.96
C LEU A 158 14.55 3.21 -25.25
N LYS A 159 14.74 3.63 -24.00
CA LYS A 159 15.77 3.14 -23.08
C LYS A 159 15.21 3.13 -21.65
N PRO A 160 15.75 2.30 -20.75
CA PRO A 160 15.28 2.23 -19.36
C PRO A 160 15.66 3.49 -18.59
N VAL A 161 14.66 4.21 -18.08
CA VAL A 161 14.81 5.42 -17.27
C VAL A 161 14.02 5.25 -15.98
N ILE A 162 14.63 5.59 -14.84
CA ILE A 162 13.95 5.55 -13.55
C ILE A 162 13.29 6.90 -13.30
N TYR A 163 11.99 6.87 -13.04
CA TYR A 163 11.20 8.00 -12.61
C TYR A 163 10.68 7.79 -11.19
N VAL A 164 10.42 8.89 -10.49
CA VAL A 164 9.57 8.94 -9.31
C VAL A 164 8.33 9.77 -9.64
N HIS A 165 7.16 9.23 -9.30
CA HIS A 165 5.85 9.83 -9.51
C HIS A 165 5.21 10.12 -8.16
N ASP A 166 4.77 11.37 -7.94
CA ASP A 166 3.94 11.75 -6.79
C ASP A 166 2.48 11.38 -7.07
N VAL A 167 1.92 10.50 -6.25
CA VAL A 167 0.62 9.87 -6.54
C VAL A 167 -0.54 10.86 -6.44
N SER A 168 -0.42 11.89 -5.60
CA SER A 168 -1.48 12.87 -5.39
C SER A 168 -1.57 13.91 -6.51
N SER A 169 -0.41 14.37 -6.99
CA SER A 169 -0.30 15.46 -7.97
C SER A 169 -0.09 14.98 -9.40
N GLY A 170 0.29 13.71 -9.58
CA GLY A 170 0.71 13.17 -10.87
C GLY A 170 2.10 13.63 -11.32
N LYS A 171 2.79 14.43 -10.51
CA LYS A 171 4.09 15.02 -10.89
C LYS A 171 5.15 13.94 -11.01
N ARG A 172 5.87 13.94 -12.13
CA ARG A 172 6.97 12.99 -12.41
C ARG A 172 8.32 13.69 -12.33
N ARG A 173 9.32 12.97 -11.82
CA ARG A 173 10.70 13.42 -11.73
C ARG A 173 11.65 12.34 -12.22
N LEU A 174 12.60 12.73 -13.07
CA LEU A 174 13.64 11.84 -13.56
C LEU A 174 14.67 11.63 -12.44
N ILE A 175 14.97 10.37 -12.14
CA ILE A 175 15.98 10.00 -11.13
C ILE A 175 17.25 9.45 -11.77
N ALA A 176 17.11 8.52 -12.73
CA ALA A 176 18.27 7.88 -13.36
C ALA A 176 18.08 7.75 -14.87
N ASN A 177 19.04 8.28 -15.62
CA ASN A 177 19.09 8.23 -17.08
C ASN A 177 20.55 8.08 -17.56
N PHE A 178 21.28 7.18 -16.93
CA PHE A 178 22.68 6.92 -17.28
C PHE A 178 22.77 6.01 -18.51
N LYS A 179 23.95 5.98 -19.15
CA LYS A 179 24.23 5.04 -20.23
C LYS A 179 24.10 3.60 -19.73
N GLY A 180 23.46 2.74 -20.52
CA GLY A 180 23.17 1.36 -20.17
C GLY A 180 21.79 1.18 -19.54
N SER A 181 21.62 0.08 -18.82
CA SER A 181 20.44 -0.21 -17.99
C SER A 181 20.39 0.65 -16.72
N ASN A 182 19.18 1.12 -16.39
CA ASN A 182 18.80 1.76 -15.14
C ASN A 182 17.54 1.03 -14.63
N SER A 183 17.63 0.22 -13.59
CA SER A 183 16.53 -0.68 -13.22
C SER A 183 16.40 -0.93 -11.71
N ALA A 184 15.34 -1.65 -11.36
CA ALA A 184 15.07 -2.18 -10.01
C ALA A 184 15.21 -1.14 -8.88
N PRO A 185 14.41 -0.06 -8.90
CA PRO A 185 14.43 0.92 -7.82
C PRO A 185 13.85 0.32 -6.52
N ALA A 186 14.52 0.58 -5.40
CA ALA A 186 14.02 0.29 -4.07
C ALA A 186 14.27 1.48 -3.14
N TRP A 187 13.24 1.91 -2.42
CA TRP A 187 13.32 3.04 -1.52
C TRP A 187 14.08 2.71 -0.25
N SER A 188 14.95 3.63 0.17
CA SER A 188 15.49 3.60 1.52
C SER A 188 14.36 3.79 2.54
N PRO A 189 14.45 3.19 3.74
CA PRO A 189 13.39 3.30 4.75
C PRO A 189 13.11 4.73 5.21
N ASP A 190 14.07 5.64 5.06
CA ASP A 190 13.92 7.08 5.36
C ASP A 190 13.30 7.89 4.22
N GLY A 191 13.03 7.28 3.06
CA GLY A 191 12.43 7.92 1.89
C GLY A 191 13.32 8.93 1.17
N LYS A 192 14.63 9.02 1.50
CA LYS A 192 15.52 10.04 0.92
C LYS A 192 16.33 9.55 -0.28
N SER A 193 16.42 8.25 -0.47
CA SER A 193 17.26 7.64 -1.51
C SER A 193 16.58 6.44 -2.17
N LEU A 194 17.08 6.10 -3.36
CA LEU A 194 16.78 4.86 -4.05
C LEU A 194 18.06 4.04 -4.20
N ALA A 195 18.03 2.78 -3.78
CA ALA A 195 18.95 1.78 -4.28
C ALA A 195 18.46 1.35 -5.66
N VAL A 196 19.37 1.27 -6.65
CA VAL A 196 19.04 0.90 -8.02
C VAL A 196 20.16 0.06 -8.62
N THR A 197 19.84 -0.67 -9.69
CA THR A 197 20.83 -1.34 -10.54
C THR A 197 21.23 -0.42 -11.70
N LEU A 198 22.52 -0.12 -11.84
CA LEU A 198 23.07 0.59 -13.00
C LEU A 198 24.16 -0.24 -13.69
N SER A 199 24.19 -0.20 -15.02
CA SER A 199 25.26 -0.83 -15.82
C SER A 199 26.27 0.17 -16.40
N ARG A 200 26.28 1.41 -15.90
CA ARG A 200 27.12 2.51 -16.40
C ARG A 200 28.63 2.26 -16.34
N ALA A 201 29.08 1.23 -15.62
CA ALA A 201 30.48 0.92 -15.35
C ALA A 201 30.93 -0.44 -15.93
N GLY A 202 30.24 -0.98 -16.93
CA GLY A 202 30.64 -2.21 -17.63
C GLY A 202 30.01 -3.50 -17.10
N GLY A 203 29.25 -3.44 -16.00
CA GLY A 203 28.45 -4.53 -15.43
C GLY A 203 27.30 -4.00 -14.56
N SER A 204 26.27 -4.81 -14.34
CA SER A 204 25.11 -4.45 -13.50
C SER A 204 25.51 -4.49 -12.03
N GLN A 205 25.51 -3.33 -11.39
CA GLN A 205 25.94 -3.16 -10.00
C GLN A 205 24.96 -2.25 -9.25
N LEU A 206 24.99 -2.32 -7.93
CA LEU A 206 24.11 -1.54 -7.07
C LEU A 206 24.66 -0.13 -6.79
N PHE A 207 23.79 0.86 -6.90
CA PHE A 207 24.08 2.26 -6.60
C PHE A 207 22.98 2.83 -5.70
N LEU A 208 23.36 3.79 -4.86
CA LEU A 208 22.46 4.62 -4.10
C LEU A 208 22.36 6.00 -4.74
N LEU A 209 21.13 6.46 -4.98
CA LEU A 209 20.85 7.78 -5.54
C LEU A 209 20.00 8.55 -4.54
N ASN A 210 20.43 9.76 -4.19
CA ASN A 210 19.59 10.67 -3.44
C ASN A 210 18.42 11.10 -4.33
N VAL A 211 17.19 11.05 -3.80
CA VAL A 211 16.05 11.42 -4.62
C VAL A 211 16.14 12.87 -5.03
N SER A 212 16.62 13.80 -4.22
CA SER A 212 16.79 15.22 -4.58
C SER A 212 17.80 15.48 -5.70
N GLY A 213 18.54 14.45 -6.13
CA GLY A 213 19.57 14.53 -7.18
C GLY A 213 20.98 14.44 -6.62
N GLY A 214 21.97 14.42 -7.52
CA GLY A 214 23.39 14.26 -7.19
C GLY A 214 24.01 13.07 -7.90
N GLU A 215 25.30 12.84 -7.64
CA GLU A 215 26.03 11.72 -8.23
C GLU A 215 25.64 10.39 -7.54
N PRO A 216 25.43 9.31 -8.32
CA PRO A 216 25.19 7.98 -7.76
C PRO A 216 26.39 7.49 -6.95
N GLN A 217 26.15 7.07 -5.71
CA GLN A 217 27.14 6.39 -4.89
C GLN A 217 27.13 4.89 -5.20
N ARG A 218 28.27 4.31 -5.56
CA ARG A 218 28.39 2.86 -5.73
C ARG A 218 28.32 2.16 -4.37
N LEU A 219 27.50 1.12 -4.26
CA LEU A 219 27.36 0.33 -3.02
C LEU A 219 28.21 -0.94 -3.04
N ILE A 220 28.33 -1.57 -4.20
CA ILE A 220 29.11 -2.79 -4.40
C ILE A 220 29.95 -2.70 -5.67
N GLN A 221 31.09 -3.37 -5.68
CA GLN A 221 31.91 -3.57 -6.85
C GLN A 221 32.31 -5.03 -6.96
N SER A 222 31.80 -5.70 -7.99
CA SER A 222 32.16 -7.07 -8.32
C SER A 222 32.14 -7.27 -9.84
N SER A 223 32.63 -8.43 -10.29
CA SER A 223 32.53 -8.86 -11.70
C SER A 223 31.20 -9.53 -12.04
N SER A 224 30.32 -9.69 -11.04
CA SER A 224 29.01 -10.35 -11.15
C SER A 224 27.91 -9.38 -11.57
N ILE A 225 26.76 -9.91 -11.96
CA ILE A 225 25.52 -9.15 -12.00
C ILE A 225 24.99 -9.05 -10.57
N ASP A 226 24.92 -7.84 -10.02
CA ASP A 226 24.30 -7.55 -8.73
C ASP A 226 23.08 -6.65 -8.97
N THR A 227 21.87 -7.11 -8.65
CA THR A 227 20.60 -6.44 -9.01
C THR A 227 19.49 -6.67 -7.98
N GLU A 228 18.33 -6.04 -8.21
CA GLU A 228 17.11 -6.21 -7.39
C GLU A 228 17.34 -5.96 -5.90
N PRO A 229 17.86 -4.76 -5.54
CA PRO A 229 18.09 -4.43 -4.15
C PRO A 229 16.76 -4.32 -3.40
N VAL A 230 16.76 -4.70 -2.12
CA VAL A 230 15.71 -4.36 -1.16
C VAL A 230 16.35 -4.03 0.18
N PHE A 231 15.92 -2.93 0.79
CA PHE A 231 16.40 -2.55 2.11
C PHE A 231 15.83 -3.49 3.17
N ALA A 232 16.69 -3.94 4.08
CA ALA A 232 16.28 -4.71 5.24
C ALA A 232 15.58 -3.80 6.27
N PRO A 233 14.71 -4.37 7.14
CA PRO A 233 14.06 -3.64 8.23
C PRO A 233 15.02 -3.01 9.25
N ASP A 234 16.30 -3.40 9.26
CA ASP A 234 17.33 -2.84 10.14
C ASP A 234 17.86 -1.46 9.70
N HIS A 235 17.40 -0.98 8.52
CA HIS A 235 17.77 0.28 7.90
C HIS A 235 19.27 0.43 7.56
N LYS A 236 20.03 -0.68 7.58
CA LYS A 236 21.48 -0.69 7.36
C LYS A 236 21.90 -1.69 6.30
N SER A 237 21.15 -2.77 6.15
CA SER A 237 21.46 -3.86 5.23
C SER A 237 20.62 -3.78 3.96
N ILE A 238 21.16 -4.30 2.87
CA ILE A 238 20.47 -4.47 1.59
C ILE A 238 20.58 -5.94 1.20
N TYR A 239 19.45 -6.58 0.91
CA TYR A 239 19.41 -7.85 0.21
C TYR A 239 19.38 -7.58 -1.29
N PHE A 240 20.00 -8.46 -2.08
CA PHE A 240 20.06 -8.32 -3.53
C PHE A 240 20.31 -9.68 -4.20
N VAL A 241 20.05 -9.74 -5.50
CA VAL A 241 20.31 -10.92 -6.34
C VAL A 241 21.70 -10.80 -6.96
N SER A 242 22.48 -11.90 -6.90
CA SER A 242 23.83 -11.97 -7.48
C SER A 242 24.04 -13.27 -8.25
N ASP A 243 24.71 -13.19 -9.41
CA ASP A 243 25.10 -14.37 -10.20
C ASP A 243 26.46 -14.97 -9.80
N ARG A 244 27.09 -14.47 -8.71
CA ARG A 244 28.42 -14.89 -8.25
C ARG A 244 28.55 -16.39 -7.94
N GLY A 245 27.43 -17.09 -7.77
CA GLY A 245 27.38 -18.53 -7.49
C GLY A 245 27.10 -19.43 -8.70
N GLY A 246 26.75 -18.87 -9.87
CA GLY A 246 26.20 -19.62 -11.00
C GLY A 246 24.70 -19.83 -10.94
#